data_AF-A0A853KAD6-F1
#
_entry.id   AF-A0A853KAD6-F1
#
_cell.length_a   1.000
_cell.length_b   1.000
_cell.length_c   1.000
_cell.angle_alpha   90.00
_cell.angle_beta   90.00
_cell.angle_gamma   90.00
#
_symmetry.space_group_name_H-M   'P 1'
#
loop_
_entity.id
_entity.type
_entity.pdbx_description
1 polymer ?
#
loop_
_entity_poly.entity_id
_entity_poly.type
_entity_poly.pdbx_seq_one_letter_code
_entity_poly.pdbx_strand_id
1 'polypeptide(L)'
;AYLDAGCRKLYLSMFFLFAAGHVKHDIPSSLHPLVTRYGDASFYIGPPAGNAEGILQAAISRVQDAVREHPAHSDATVLLVVRGSSDQAAWADVLQVARALSDRLSRPVLPCAVVGVGLRFKDALCFARKAIIVLPYLLFTGNVLREIHELCIAVQREGRMLTCTSPLGGHPFVEDYFYQQATYHANFVKYAIE
;
A
#
# COMPACT_ATOMS: atom_id res chain seq x y z
N ALA A 1 -23.63 -6.21 -16.88
CA ALA A 1 -23.74 -7.57 -16.31
C ALA A 1 -24.54 -7.57 -15.00
N TYR A 2 -23.99 -7.19 -13.85
CA TYR A 2 -24.74 -7.22 -12.57
C TYR A 2 -25.97 -6.30 -12.54
N LEU A 3 -25.83 -5.07 -13.04
CA LEU A 3 -26.96 -4.13 -13.15
C LEU A 3 -28.06 -4.65 -14.08
N ASP A 4 -27.66 -5.24 -15.21
CA ASP A 4 -28.58 -5.87 -16.17
C ASP A 4 -29.29 -7.10 -15.56
N ALA A 5 -28.61 -7.82 -14.67
CA ALA A 5 -29.16 -8.95 -13.92
C ALA A 5 -30.05 -8.53 -12.73
N GLY A 6 -30.32 -7.24 -12.56
CA GLY A 6 -31.23 -6.73 -11.51
C GLY A 6 -30.55 -6.33 -10.20
N CYS A 7 -29.23 -6.44 -10.07
CA CYS A 7 -28.54 -5.91 -8.88
C CYS A 7 -28.69 -4.39 -8.83
N ARG A 8 -29.01 -3.84 -7.65
CA ARG A 8 -29.16 -2.39 -7.43
C ARG A 8 -28.27 -1.84 -6.34
N LYS A 9 -27.83 -2.65 -5.38
CA LYS A 9 -26.83 -2.26 -4.37
C LYS A 9 -25.53 -2.97 -4.72
N LEU A 10 -24.47 -2.21 -4.99
CA LEU A 10 -23.16 -2.76 -5.36
C LEU A 10 -22.09 -2.21 -4.41
N TYR A 11 -21.32 -3.11 -3.80
CA TYR A 11 -20.12 -2.74 -3.06
C TYR A 11 -18.88 -2.90 -3.95
N LEU A 12 -18.07 -1.86 -4.03
CA LEU A 12 -16.82 -1.83 -4.77
C LEU A 12 -15.67 -1.97 -3.78
N SER A 13 -15.12 -3.18 -3.71
CA SER A 13 -13.93 -3.45 -2.90
C SER A 13 -12.69 -2.80 -3.53
N MET A 14 -11.96 -2.04 -2.74
CA MET A 14 -10.87 -1.20 -3.19
C MET A 14 -9.51 -1.83 -2.93
N PHE A 15 -8.89 -2.37 -3.98
CA PHE A 15 -7.52 -2.91 -3.92
C PHE A 15 -6.47 -1.80 -4.08
N PHE A 16 -6.52 -0.83 -3.17
CA PHE A 16 -5.62 0.33 -3.14
C PHE A 16 -5.06 0.53 -1.75
N LEU A 17 -3.77 0.86 -1.64
CA LEU A 17 -3.18 1.26 -0.36
C LEU A 17 -3.52 2.71 -0.01
N PHE A 18 -3.53 3.63 -0.98
CA PHE A 18 -3.77 5.05 -0.70
C PHE A 18 -4.76 5.64 -1.71
N ALA A 19 -5.60 6.57 -1.25
CA ALA A 19 -6.53 7.28 -2.12
C ALA A 19 -5.83 8.48 -2.78
N ALA A 20 -5.34 8.28 -4.00
CA ALA A 20 -4.88 9.35 -4.89
C ALA A 20 -5.97 9.73 -5.91
N GLY A 21 -5.64 10.53 -6.91
CA GLY A 21 -6.56 10.99 -7.95
C GLY A 21 -7.41 9.88 -8.59
N HIS A 22 -6.87 8.67 -8.77
CA HIS A 22 -7.62 7.52 -9.29
C HIS A 22 -8.84 7.15 -8.45
N VAL A 23 -8.72 7.18 -7.12
CA VAL A 23 -9.83 6.85 -6.22
C VAL A 23 -10.82 8.01 -6.13
N LYS A 24 -10.31 9.24 -6.13
CA LYS A 24 -11.11 10.45 -5.88
C LYS A 24 -11.84 10.98 -7.12
N HIS A 25 -11.34 10.67 -8.32
CA HIS A 25 -11.87 11.22 -9.57
C HIS A 25 -12.28 10.15 -10.56
N ASP A 26 -11.38 9.20 -10.86
CA ASP A 26 -11.60 8.25 -11.97
C ASP A 26 -12.75 7.28 -11.66
N ILE A 27 -12.81 6.76 -10.43
CA ILE A 27 -13.87 5.84 -10.01
C ILE A 27 -15.23 6.55 -10.01
N PRO A 28 -15.44 7.69 -9.32
CA PRO A 28 -16.71 8.42 -9.39
C PRO A 28 -17.13 8.76 -10.83
N SER A 29 -16.19 9.20 -11.66
CA SER A 29 -16.46 9.54 -13.07
C SER A 29 -16.89 8.33 -13.90
N SER A 30 -16.31 7.16 -13.63
CA SER A 30 -16.67 5.90 -14.29
C SER A 30 -18.04 5.37 -13.85
N LEU A 31 -18.47 5.66 -12.62
CA LEU A 31 -19.77 5.24 -12.10
C LEU A 31 -20.91 6.16 -12.54
N HIS A 32 -20.62 7.43 -12.82
CA HIS A 32 -21.65 8.43 -13.15
C HIS A 32 -22.60 8.00 -14.30
N PRO A 33 -22.11 7.50 -15.45
CA PRO A 33 -22.99 7.04 -16.52
C PRO A 33 -23.88 5.85 -16.13
N LEU A 34 -23.41 5.00 -15.19
CA LEU A 34 -24.17 3.86 -14.70
C LEU A 34 -25.31 4.31 -13.79
N VAL A 35 -25.08 5.29 -12.92
CA VAL A 35 -26.13 5.89 -12.09
C VAL A 35 -27.17 6.58 -12.98
N THR A 36 -26.76 7.30 -14.02
CA THR A 36 -27.70 7.93 -14.97
C THR A 36 -28.56 6.90 -15.70
N ARG A 37 -27.99 5.76 -16.10
CA ARG A 37 -28.70 4.70 -16.83
C ARG A 37 -29.58 3.83 -15.94
N TYR A 38 -29.14 3.54 -14.71
CA TYR A 38 -29.84 2.70 -13.74
C TYR A 38 -30.16 3.56 -12.52
N GLY A 39 -31.21 4.39 -12.62
CA GLY A 39 -31.51 5.46 -11.66
C GLY A 39 -31.83 5.01 -10.22
N ASP A 40 -32.00 3.71 -9.98
CA ASP A 40 -32.19 3.09 -8.67
C ASP A 40 -30.94 2.37 -8.15
N ALA A 41 -29.80 2.45 -8.87
CA ALA A 41 -28.56 1.81 -8.46
C ALA A 41 -27.77 2.66 -7.45
N SER A 42 -27.33 2.02 -6.37
CA SER A 42 -26.46 2.57 -5.32
C SER A 42 -25.10 1.88 -5.32
N PHE A 43 -24.03 2.67 -5.34
CA PHE A 43 -22.65 2.20 -5.29
C PHE A 43 -22.01 2.59 -3.96
N TYR A 44 -21.50 1.60 -3.23
CA TYR A 44 -20.76 1.76 -2.00
C TYR A 44 -19.30 1.49 -2.28
N ILE A 45 -18.44 2.50 -2.12
CA ILE A 45 -17.00 2.37 -2.38
C ILE A 45 -16.29 2.11 -1.06
N GLY A 46 -15.54 1.01 -0.99
CA GLY A 46 -14.73 0.68 0.18
C GLY A 46 -13.60 1.68 0.43
N PRO A 47 -13.13 1.82 1.67
CA PRO A 47 -11.94 2.63 1.95
C PRO A 47 -10.68 2.01 1.32
N PRO A 48 -9.66 2.80 0.99
CA PRO A 48 -8.34 2.26 0.72
C PRO A 48 -7.78 1.56 1.96
N ALA A 49 -6.88 0.60 1.75
CA ALA A 49 -6.33 -0.23 2.81
C ALA A 49 -5.39 0.55 3.76
N GLY A 50 -4.67 1.56 3.26
CA GLY A 50 -3.91 2.52 4.06
C GLY A 50 -3.01 1.89 5.10
N ASN A 51 -3.28 2.24 6.35
CA ASN A 51 -2.64 1.75 7.57
C ASN A 51 -3.51 0.70 8.30
N ALA A 52 -4.39 -0.01 7.60
CA ALA A 52 -5.20 -1.06 8.21
C ALA A 52 -4.31 -2.13 8.85
N GLU A 53 -4.82 -2.74 9.92
CA GLU A 53 -4.05 -3.62 10.80
C GLU A 53 -3.38 -4.77 10.03
N GLY A 54 -4.11 -5.49 9.16
CA GLY A 54 -3.53 -6.58 8.36
C GLY A 54 -2.41 -6.12 7.43
N ILE A 55 -2.49 -4.90 6.90
CA ILE A 55 -1.43 -4.33 6.04
C ILE A 55 -0.20 -3.98 6.87
N LEU A 56 -0.39 -3.37 8.05
CA LEU A 56 0.71 -3.07 8.96
C LEU A 56 1.39 -4.35 9.47
N GLN A 57 0.63 -5.40 9.78
CA GLN A 57 1.17 -6.69 10.18
C GLN A 57 2.01 -7.35 9.08
N ALA A 58 1.56 -7.29 7.83
CA ALA A 58 2.37 -7.73 6.70
C ALA A 58 3.70 -6.96 6.60
N ALA A 59 3.65 -5.63 6.73
CA ALA A 59 4.84 -4.79 6.70
C ALA A 59 5.81 -5.09 7.86
N ILE A 60 5.29 -5.28 9.08
CA ILE A 60 6.07 -5.66 10.26
C ILE A 60 6.74 -7.02 10.06
N SER A 61 5.98 -8.02 9.60
CA SER A 61 6.51 -9.36 9.32
C SER A 61 7.69 -9.28 8.36
N ARG A 62 7.56 -8.57 7.24
CA ARG A 62 8.64 -8.43 6.24
C ARG A 62 9.90 -7.81 6.80
N VAL A 63 9.78 -6.79 7.65
CA VAL A 63 10.95 -6.19 8.31
C VAL A 63 11.57 -7.17 9.30
N GLN A 64 10.76 -7.86 10.10
CA GLN A 64 11.26 -8.84 11.06
C GLN A 64 11.94 -10.04 10.38
N ASP A 65 11.40 -10.52 9.26
CA ASP A 65 11.98 -11.59 8.44
C ASP A 65 13.38 -11.17 7.96
N ALA A 66 13.52 -9.97 7.40
CA ALA A 66 14.80 -9.43 6.96
C ALA A 66 15.83 -9.32 8.10
N VAL A 67 15.40 -8.93 9.31
CA VAL A 67 16.28 -8.88 10.48
C VAL A 67 16.70 -10.28 10.93
N ARG A 68 15.80 -11.27 10.89
CA ARG A 68 16.10 -12.66 11.26
C ARG A 68 17.06 -13.33 10.28
N GLU A 69 16.88 -13.11 8.99
CA GLU A 69 17.76 -13.64 7.94
C GLU A 69 19.15 -13.00 8.00
N HIS A 70 19.22 -11.73 8.41
CA HIS A 70 20.46 -10.96 8.43
C HIS A 70 20.55 -10.12 9.73
N PRO A 71 21.04 -10.69 10.84
CA PRO A 71 21.08 -10.03 12.15
C PRO A 71 21.85 -8.70 12.18
N ALA A 72 22.75 -8.47 11.22
CA ALA A 72 23.44 -7.19 11.05
C ALA A 72 22.48 -6.00 10.77
N HIS A 73 21.21 -6.28 10.41
CA HIS A 73 20.15 -5.29 10.29
C HIS A 73 19.38 -4.99 11.59
N SER A 74 19.87 -5.44 12.75
CA SER A 74 19.22 -5.16 14.06
C SER A 74 18.87 -3.69 14.25
N ASP A 75 19.80 -2.80 13.89
CA ASP A 75 19.68 -1.33 14.00
C ASP A 75 19.43 -0.65 12.65
N ALA A 76 18.97 -1.40 11.65
CA ALA A 76 18.73 -0.86 10.31
C ALA A 76 17.57 0.13 10.28
N THR A 77 17.78 1.24 9.56
CA THR A 77 16.69 2.13 9.16
C THR A 77 15.85 1.44 8.10
N VAL A 78 14.52 1.52 8.24
CA VAL A 78 13.60 1.03 7.22
C VAL A 78 13.28 2.16 6.24
N LEU A 79 13.50 1.94 4.95
CA LEU A 79 12.97 2.80 3.90
C LEU A 79 11.62 2.24 3.46
N LEU A 80 10.54 2.94 3.83
CA LEU A 80 9.19 2.63 3.38
C LEU A 80 9.01 3.23 1.98
N VAL A 81 9.05 2.39 0.94
CA VAL A 81 9.03 2.84 -0.45
C VAL A 81 7.65 2.66 -1.04
N VAL A 82 7.03 3.76 -1.46
CA VAL A 82 5.78 3.76 -2.23
C VAL A 82 6.05 4.16 -3.68
N ARG A 83 5.11 3.87 -4.58
CA ARG A 83 5.14 4.46 -5.94
C ARG A 83 5.17 5.99 -5.85
N GLY A 84 4.29 6.55 -5.03
CA GLY A 84 4.07 7.99 -4.90
C GLY A 84 3.06 8.56 -5.89
N SER A 85 2.70 9.83 -5.68
CA SER A 85 1.63 10.56 -6.38
C SER A 85 1.92 12.06 -6.31
N SER A 86 1.28 12.87 -7.15
CA SER A 86 1.25 14.33 -7.00
C SER A 86 0.31 14.80 -5.88
N ASP A 87 -0.54 13.91 -5.36
CA ASP A 87 -1.51 14.20 -4.29
C ASP A 87 -0.84 14.28 -2.91
N GLN A 88 -0.88 15.47 -2.30
CA GLN A 88 -0.31 15.73 -0.96
C GLN A 88 -1.06 15.01 0.16
N ALA A 89 -2.37 14.78 0.02
CA ALA A 89 -3.13 14.02 1.00
C ALA A 89 -2.71 12.54 0.99
N ALA A 90 -2.47 11.98 -0.19
CA ALA A 90 -1.93 10.62 -0.30
C ALA A 90 -0.53 10.52 0.35
N TRP A 91 0.31 11.55 0.23
CA TRP A 91 1.59 11.58 0.94
C TRP A 91 1.40 11.67 2.47
N ALA A 92 0.42 12.44 2.96
CA ALA A 92 0.11 12.50 4.38
C ALA A 92 -0.30 11.12 4.95
N ASP A 93 -1.04 10.31 4.20
CA ASP A 93 -1.37 8.93 4.60
C ASP A 93 -0.12 8.04 4.67
N VAL A 94 0.83 8.21 3.75
CA VAL A 94 2.12 7.50 3.79
C VAL A 94 2.93 7.88 5.04
N LEU A 95 2.92 9.17 5.43
CA LEU A 95 3.55 9.62 6.67
C LEU A 95 2.92 8.96 7.91
N GLN A 96 1.60 8.80 7.93
CA GLN A 96 0.91 8.11 9.03
C GLN A 96 1.29 6.63 9.10
N VAL A 97 1.38 5.92 7.96
CA VAL A 97 1.87 4.54 7.90
C VAL A 97 3.29 4.44 8.43
N ALA A 98 4.19 5.32 7.97
CA ALA A 98 5.58 5.31 8.42
C ALA A 98 5.69 5.54 9.93
N ARG A 99 4.91 6.47 10.48
CA ARG A 99 4.88 6.70 11.93
C ARG A 99 4.40 5.47 12.70
N ALA A 100 3.29 4.88 12.27
CA ALA A 100 2.74 3.68 12.91
C ALA A 100 3.72 2.50 12.88
N LEU A 101 4.40 2.28 11.75
CA LEU A 101 5.44 1.25 11.63
C LEU A 101 6.64 1.57 12.51
N SER A 102 7.06 2.84 12.59
CA SER A 102 8.20 3.25 13.42
C SER A 102 7.94 2.99 14.89
N ASP A 103 6.76 3.34 15.38
CA ASP A 103 6.35 3.11 16.77
C ASP A 103 6.29 1.59 17.07
N ARG A 104 5.67 0.78 16.19
CA ARG A 104 5.52 -0.68 16.40
C ARG A 104 6.82 -1.47 16.26
N LEU A 105 7.71 -1.05 15.37
CA LEU A 105 9.01 -1.70 15.16
C LEU A 105 10.10 -1.17 16.10
N SER A 106 9.81 -0.11 16.87
CA SER A 106 10.77 0.60 17.72
C SER A 106 12.07 0.98 16.98
N ARG A 107 11.95 1.41 15.71
CA ARG A 107 13.08 1.80 14.86
C ARG A 107 12.69 2.88 13.85
N PRO A 108 13.65 3.62 13.28
CA PRO A 108 13.36 4.63 12.27
C PRO A 108 12.75 4.01 11.01
N VAL A 109 11.60 4.54 10.60
CA VAL A 109 10.96 4.25 9.31
C VAL A 109 10.88 5.55 8.54
N LEU A 110 11.64 5.64 7.45
CA LEU A 110 11.70 6.81 6.58
C LEU A 110 10.84 6.57 5.33
N PRO A 111 9.73 7.29 5.15
CA PRO A 111 8.93 7.19 3.94
C PRO A 111 9.64 7.86 2.77
N CYS A 112 9.57 7.23 1.61
CA CYS A 112 10.06 7.78 0.35
C CYS A 112 9.24 7.26 -0.83
N ALA A 113 9.32 7.98 -1.94
CA ALA A 113 8.53 7.72 -3.13
C ALA A 113 9.43 7.52 -4.36
N VAL A 114 9.01 6.62 -5.25
CA VAL A 114 9.66 6.48 -6.56
C VAL A 114 9.39 7.71 -7.42
N VAL A 115 8.16 8.27 -7.38
CA VAL A 115 7.73 9.47 -8.12
C VAL A 115 6.84 10.41 -7.28
N GLY A 116 6.65 11.65 -7.74
CA GLY A 116 5.69 12.58 -7.13
C GLY A 116 6.21 13.31 -5.90
N VAL A 117 5.30 13.60 -4.98
CA VAL A 117 5.53 14.34 -3.72
C VAL A 117 6.26 13.47 -2.70
N GLY A 118 7.09 14.10 -1.88
CA GLY A 118 7.84 13.45 -0.79
C GLY A 118 9.33 13.27 -1.12
N LEU A 119 10.05 12.68 -0.18
CA LEU A 119 11.47 12.33 -0.37
C LEU A 119 11.59 11.29 -1.47
N ARG A 120 12.46 11.51 -2.46
CA ARG A 120 12.68 10.52 -3.53
C ARG A 120 13.47 9.34 -3.01
N PHE A 121 13.08 8.13 -3.43
CA PHE A 121 13.76 6.90 -3.02
C PHE A 121 15.27 6.93 -3.35
N LYS A 122 15.64 7.44 -4.52
CA LYS A 122 17.05 7.62 -4.93
C LYS A 122 17.81 8.50 -3.93
N ASP A 123 17.22 9.60 -3.49
CA ASP A 123 17.85 10.51 -2.53
C ASP A 123 17.89 9.88 -1.12
N ALA A 124 16.83 9.19 -0.71
CA ALA A 124 16.76 8.46 0.57
C ALA A 124 17.88 7.42 0.70
N LEU A 125 18.20 6.72 -0.40
CA LEU A 125 19.32 5.79 -0.45
C LEU A 125 20.65 6.51 -0.18
N CYS A 126 20.86 7.75 -0.63
CA CYS A 126 22.11 8.49 -0.37
C CYS A 126 22.29 8.89 1.10
N PHE A 127 21.20 9.18 1.82
CA PHE A 127 21.27 9.67 3.20
C PHE A 127 21.49 8.57 4.25
N ALA A 128 21.12 7.33 3.95
CA ALA A 128 21.17 6.26 4.92
C ALA A 128 22.59 5.72 5.12
N ARG A 129 23.28 6.14 6.19
CA ARG A 129 24.69 5.77 6.45
C ARG A 129 24.90 4.40 7.08
N LYS A 130 23.84 3.77 7.60
CA LYS A 130 23.88 2.46 8.27
C LYS A 130 23.26 1.37 7.38
N ALA A 131 23.11 0.18 7.96
CA ALA A 131 22.28 -0.89 7.44
C ALA A 131 20.89 -0.40 7.01
N ILE A 132 20.39 -0.88 5.87
CA ILE A 132 19.08 -0.47 5.33
C ILE A 132 18.21 -1.68 5.06
N ILE A 133 16.95 -1.58 5.47
CA ILE A 133 15.89 -2.46 4.98
C ILE A 133 15.00 -1.64 4.06
N VAL A 134 14.92 -2.02 2.79
CA VAL A 134 13.98 -1.45 1.82
C VAL A 134 12.69 -2.26 1.89
N LEU A 135 11.60 -1.58 2.23
CA LEU A 135 10.25 -2.14 2.35
C LEU A 135 9.36 -1.55 1.24
N PRO A 136 9.18 -2.27 0.10
CA PRO A 136 8.23 -1.86 -0.92
C PRO A 136 6.79 -1.99 -0.41
N TYR A 137 6.16 -0.87 -0.07
CA TYR A 137 4.77 -0.79 0.38
C TYR A 137 3.84 -0.79 -0.84
N LEU A 138 3.81 -1.93 -1.53
CA LEU A 138 3.13 -2.14 -2.82
C LEU A 138 2.30 -3.44 -2.79
N LEU A 139 1.12 -3.42 -3.42
CA LEU A 139 0.26 -4.61 -3.57
C LEU A 139 0.62 -5.47 -4.78
N PHE A 140 1.30 -4.92 -5.78
CA PHE A 140 1.51 -5.59 -7.05
C PHE A 140 2.98 -5.53 -7.46
N THR A 141 3.39 -6.52 -8.25
CA THR A 141 4.66 -6.50 -8.96
C THR A 141 4.60 -5.54 -10.16
N GLY A 142 5.70 -5.44 -10.91
CA GLY A 142 5.75 -4.70 -12.17
C GLY A 142 6.92 -3.73 -12.22
N ASN A 143 6.80 -2.71 -13.08
CA ASN A 143 7.91 -1.81 -13.40
C ASN A 143 8.43 -1.03 -12.18
N VAL A 144 7.54 -0.59 -11.29
CA VAL A 144 7.95 0.15 -10.07
C VAL A 144 8.79 -0.73 -9.15
N LEU A 145 8.36 -1.97 -8.92
CA LEU A 145 9.14 -2.91 -8.11
C LEU A 145 10.49 -3.24 -8.77
N ARG A 146 10.50 -3.39 -10.11
CA ARG A 146 11.73 -3.59 -10.87
C ARG A 146 12.70 -2.43 -10.69
N GLU A 147 12.24 -1.19 -10.81
CA GLU A 147 13.07 0.01 -10.59
C GLU A 147 13.63 0.05 -9.16
N ILE A 148 12.81 -0.28 -8.15
CA ILE A 148 13.27 -0.37 -6.75
C ILE A 148 14.39 -1.41 -6.62
N HIS A 149 14.20 -2.61 -7.18
CA HIS A 149 15.20 -3.67 -7.13
C HIS A 149 16.50 -3.29 -7.86
N GLU A 150 16.41 -2.68 -9.04
CA GLU A 150 17.58 -2.24 -9.80
C GLU A 150 18.43 -1.24 -9.01
N LEU A 151 17.78 -0.27 -8.34
CA LEU A 151 18.47 0.68 -7.47
C LEU A 151 19.09 0.01 -6.22
N CYS A 152 18.37 -0.94 -5.62
CA CYS A 152 18.89 -1.71 -4.48
C CYS A 152 20.14 -2.49 -4.87
N ILE A 153 20.13 -3.17 -6.02
CA ILE A 153 21.26 -3.94 -6.54
C ILE A 153 22.45 -3.01 -6.81
N ALA A 154 22.22 -1.83 -7.39
CA ALA A 154 23.29 -0.84 -7.62
C ALA A 154 23.96 -0.42 -6.30
N VAL A 155 23.17 -0.11 -5.27
CA VAL A 155 23.67 0.25 -3.93
C VAL A 155 24.40 -0.91 -3.25
N GLN A 156 23.92 -2.15 -3.39
CA GLN A 156 24.61 -3.33 -2.86
C GLN A 156 25.97 -3.55 -3.54
N ARG A 157 26.09 -3.28 -4.84
CA ARG A 157 27.37 -3.37 -5.58
C ARG A 157 28.41 -2.35 -5.10
N GLU A 158 27.97 -1.23 -4.52
CA GLU A 158 28.84 -0.25 -3.85
C GLU A 158 29.30 -0.71 -2.45
N GLY A 159 28.95 -1.94 -2.03
CA GLY A 159 29.36 -2.54 -0.76
C GLY A 159 28.49 -2.11 0.44
N ARG A 160 27.35 -1.47 0.20
CA ARG A 160 26.45 -1.01 1.27
C ARG A 160 25.55 -2.15 1.75
N MET A 161 25.41 -2.24 3.08
CA MET A 161 24.57 -3.24 3.72
C MET A 161 23.08 -2.89 3.57
N LEU A 162 22.45 -3.47 2.56
CA LEU A 162 21.06 -3.22 2.19
C LEU A 162 20.35 -4.55 1.89
N THR A 163 19.14 -4.71 2.41
CA THR A 163 18.23 -5.80 2.06
C THR A 163 16.92 -5.22 1.54
N CYS A 164 16.45 -5.69 0.38
CA CYS A 164 15.14 -5.34 -0.16
C CYS A 164 14.17 -6.49 0.08
N THR A 165 13.11 -6.24 0.83
CA THR A 165 12.05 -7.22 1.11
C THR A 165 11.15 -7.45 -0.11
N SER A 166 10.38 -8.52 -0.11
CA SER A 166 9.26 -8.70 -1.06
C SER A 166 8.16 -7.64 -0.83
N PRO A 167 7.40 -7.25 -1.88
CA PRO A 167 6.28 -6.30 -1.75
C PRO A 167 5.10 -6.92 -0.99
N LEU A 168 4.28 -6.11 -0.33
CA LEU A 168 3.20 -6.58 0.56
C LEU A 168 2.18 -7.52 -0.10
N GLY A 169 1.89 -7.35 -1.38
CA GLY A 169 0.80 -8.01 -2.10
C GLY A 169 0.53 -9.49 -1.78
N GLY A 170 1.56 -10.33 -1.84
CA GLY A 170 1.44 -11.78 -1.60
C GLY A 170 1.63 -12.19 -0.14
N HIS A 171 1.41 -11.29 0.82
CA HIS A 171 1.46 -11.64 2.24
C HIS A 171 0.10 -12.17 2.71
N PRO A 172 0.03 -13.27 3.48
CA PRO A 172 -1.23 -13.80 4.00
C PRO A 172 -2.11 -12.76 4.72
N PHE A 173 -1.54 -11.93 5.61
CA PHE A 173 -2.30 -10.84 6.23
C PHE A 173 -2.91 -9.81 5.26
N VAL A 174 -2.33 -9.61 4.07
CA VAL A 174 -2.89 -8.71 3.05
C VAL A 174 -4.04 -9.41 2.34
N GLU A 175 -3.88 -10.69 2.00
CA GLU A 175 -4.94 -11.52 1.41
C GLU A 175 -6.14 -11.62 2.36
N ASP A 176 -5.89 -11.96 3.63
CA ASP A 176 -6.90 -12.05 4.68
C ASP A 176 -7.63 -10.72 4.86
N TYR A 177 -6.89 -9.60 4.88
CA TYR A 177 -7.50 -8.27 4.98
C TYR A 177 -8.50 -8.02 3.85
N PHE A 178 -8.08 -8.20 2.59
CA PHE A 178 -8.96 -7.94 1.44
C PHE A 178 -10.12 -8.94 1.36
N TYR A 179 -9.90 -10.20 1.75
CA TYR A 179 -10.96 -11.20 1.84
C TYR A 179 -12.01 -10.83 2.89
N GLN A 180 -11.58 -10.43 4.08
CA GLN A 180 -12.46 -9.99 5.17
C GLN A 180 -13.20 -8.70 4.81
N GLN A 181 -12.51 -7.73 4.19
CA GLN A 181 -13.12 -6.50 3.69
C GLN A 181 -14.26 -6.82 2.71
N ALA A 182 -14.00 -7.63 1.68
CA ALA A 182 -15.01 -8.00 0.70
C ALA A 182 -16.20 -8.72 1.35
N THR A 183 -15.94 -9.65 2.28
CA THR A 183 -16.98 -10.47 2.93
C THR A 183 -17.83 -9.66 3.91
N TYR A 184 -17.20 -8.87 4.77
CA TYR A 184 -17.89 -8.03 5.76
C TYR A 184 -18.86 -7.06 5.08
N HIS A 185 -18.42 -6.40 4.02
CA HIS A 185 -19.23 -5.40 3.35
C HIS A 185 -20.29 -6.00 2.43
N ALA A 186 -20.04 -7.16 1.83
CA ALA A 186 -21.10 -7.92 1.15
C ALA A 186 -22.23 -8.29 2.13
N ASN A 187 -21.87 -8.73 3.35
CA ASN A 187 -22.83 -9.01 4.41
C ASN A 187 -23.52 -7.73 4.91
N PHE A 188 -22.80 -6.61 5.05
CA PHE A 188 -23.39 -5.33 5.44
C PHE A 188 -24.45 -4.87 4.43
N VAL A 189 -24.14 -4.90 3.14
CA VAL A 189 -25.09 -4.54 2.08
C VAL A 189 -26.30 -5.47 2.05
N LYS A 190 -26.10 -6.76 2.38
CA LYS A 190 -27.17 -7.76 2.40
C LYS A 190 -28.10 -7.65 3.61
N TYR A 191 -27.56 -7.37 4.80
CA TYR A 191 -28.31 -7.52 6.07
C TYR A 191 -28.54 -6.22 6.84
N ALA A 192 -27.85 -5.13 6.53
CA ALA A 192 -27.93 -3.87 7.29
C ALA A 192 -28.55 -2.70 6.52
N ILE A 193 -28.83 -2.88 5.22
CA ILE A 193 -29.50 -1.88 4.37
C ILE A 193 -30.93 -2.36 3.97
N GLU A 194 -31.43 -3.41 4.62
CA GLU A 194 -32.85 -3.81 4.62
C GLU A 194 -33.51 -3.32 5.92
#